data_AF-G9QP31-F1
#
_entry.id   AF-G9QP31-F1
#
_cell.length_a   1.000
_cell.length_b   1.000
_cell.length_c   1.000
_cell.angle_alpha   90.00
_cell.angle_beta   90.00
_cell.angle_gamma   90.00
#
_symmetry.space_group_name_H-M   'P 1'
#
loop_
_entity.id
_entity.type
_entity.pdbx_description
1 polymer ?
#
loop_
_entity_poly.entity_id
_entity_poly.type
_entity_poly.pdbx_seq_one_letter_code
_entity_poly.pdbx_strand_id
1 'polypeptide(L)'
;MDQKELMKFWLEEGTVNVSKLLLTHYTRLNLTETELVLLLQLNRFIEKGIHFPTPEEISDTMTISAAECARILRKLVQMQYIAIEEGEKPGYERYSLQPLWEKFLDVLLMEKRKEELQKTWDHEQDLYSCFEQEFGRPLSPLECETLAIWIDQDGHTPVMIKAALREAVISGKLNFRYIDRILFEWKKQGIQSIDQAREYSQRFRQGKQQTAQPKKSHKAVPFYNWLEK
;
A
#
# COMPACT_ATOMS: atom_id res chain seq x y z
N MET A 1 22.73 -14.17 48.28
CA MET A 1 23.17 -13.92 46.90
C MET A 1 23.67 -12.49 46.85
N ASP A 2 24.94 -12.29 46.55
CA ASP A 2 25.53 -10.95 46.43
C ASP A 2 24.89 -10.21 45.23
N GLN A 3 24.73 -8.89 45.31
CA GLN A 3 24.13 -8.08 44.23
C GLN A 3 24.90 -8.24 42.91
N LYS A 4 26.21 -8.46 42.99
CA LYS A 4 27.07 -8.74 41.83
C LYS A 4 26.80 -10.09 41.18
N GLU A 5 26.51 -11.12 41.98
CA GLU A 5 26.16 -12.45 41.50
C GLU A 5 24.79 -12.44 40.80
N LEU A 6 23.81 -11.73 41.36
CA LEU A 6 22.50 -11.55 40.74
C LEU A 6 22.58 -10.82 39.40
N MET A 7 23.42 -9.77 39.31
CA MET A 7 23.62 -9.02 38.07
C MET A 7 24.31 -9.87 36.99
N LYS A 8 25.28 -10.70 37.39
CA LYS A 8 25.95 -11.64 36.47
C LYS A 8 24.97 -12.68 35.94
N PHE A 9 24.17 -13.28 36.84
CA PHE A 9 23.13 -14.24 36.47
C PHE A 9 22.10 -13.64 35.51
N TRP A 10 21.61 -12.43 35.78
CA TRP A 10 20.67 -11.75 34.89
C TRP A 10 21.25 -11.50 33.49
N LEU A 11 22.54 -11.18 33.40
CA LEU A 11 23.21 -10.98 32.11
C LEU A 11 23.38 -12.30 31.33
N GLU A 12 23.68 -13.40 32.04
CA GLU A 12 23.85 -14.74 31.47
C GLU A 12 22.52 -15.33 30.97
N GLU A 13 21.39 -15.01 31.62
CA GLU A 13 20.05 -15.45 31.22
C GLU A 13 19.54 -14.80 29.92
N GLY A 14 20.11 -13.67 29.51
CA GLY A 14 19.82 -13.01 28.24
C GLY A 14 18.43 -12.39 28.14
N THR A 15 18.01 -12.07 26.91
CA THR A 15 16.72 -11.44 26.61
C THR A 15 16.02 -12.13 25.45
N VAL A 16 14.70 -12.27 25.54
CA VAL A 16 13.87 -12.74 24.41
C VAL A 16 13.51 -11.55 23.51
N ASN A 17 13.87 -11.64 22.23
CA ASN A 17 13.51 -10.63 21.23
C ASN A 17 12.15 -10.95 20.61
N VAL A 18 11.15 -10.12 20.86
CA VAL A 18 9.80 -10.29 20.29
C VAL A 18 9.54 -9.23 19.24
N SER A 19 9.14 -9.66 18.04
CA SER A 19 8.73 -8.73 16.98
C SER A 19 7.54 -7.90 17.44
N LYS A 20 7.65 -6.57 17.34
CA LYS A 20 6.54 -5.65 17.61
C LYS A 20 5.32 -5.98 16.74
N LEU A 21 5.55 -6.36 15.50
CA LEU A 21 4.50 -6.76 14.57
C LEU A 21 3.80 -8.04 15.07
N LEU A 22 4.52 -8.99 15.66
CA LEU A 22 3.88 -10.17 16.23
C LEU A 22 2.94 -9.78 17.39
N LEU A 23 3.39 -8.90 18.29
CA LEU A 23 2.58 -8.39 19.40
C LEU A 23 1.36 -7.60 18.93
N THR A 24 1.45 -6.89 17.80
CA THR A 24 0.33 -6.10 17.27
C THR A 24 -0.66 -6.95 16.45
N HIS A 25 -0.20 -8.05 15.82
CA HIS A 25 -1.01 -8.80 14.86
C HIS A 25 -1.30 -10.27 15.25
N TYR A 26 -0.87 -10.77 16.42
CA TYR A 26 -1.15 -12.17 16.83
C TYR A 26 -2.65 -12.51 16.88
N THR A 27 -3.51 -11.54 17.21
CA THR A 27 -4.97 -11.74 17.19
C THR A 27 -5.51 -11.97 15.78
N ARG A 28 -4.86 -11.41 14.75
CA ARG A 28 -5.19 -11.67 13.33
C ARG A 28 -4.76 -13.06 12.88
N LEU A 29 -3.76 -13.64 13.55
CA LEU A 29 -3.43 -15.05 13.46
C LEU A 29 -4.38 -15.92 14.30
N ASN A 30 -5.45 -15.39 14.90
CA ASN A 30 -6.36 -16.13 15.80
C ASN A 30 -5.64 -16.79 16.99
N LEU A 31 -4.53 -16.22 17.43
CA LEU A 31 -3.82 -16.63 18.64
C LEU A 31 -4.38 -15.85 19.83
N THR A 32 -4.52 -16.54 20.96
CA THR A 32 -4.78 -15.95 22.27
C THR A 32 -3.48 -15.52 22.94
N GLU A 33 -3.58 -14.70 23.98
CA GLU A 33 -2.43 -14.27 24.78
C GLU A 33 -1.71 -15.49 25.38
N THR A 34 -2.46 -16.46 25.87
CA THR A 34 -1.91 -17.71 26.43
C THR A 34 -1.14 -18.51 25.39
N GLU A 35 -1.66 -18.62 24.17
CA GLU A 35 -1.00 -19.31 23.05
C GLU A 35 0.25 -18.58 22.59
N LEU A 36 0.18 -17.24 22.50
CA LEU A 36 1.34 -16.42 22.18
C LEU A 36 2.44 -16.57 23.21
N VAL A 37 2.10 -16.48 24.51
CA VAL A 37 3.09 -16.66 25.58
C VAL A 37 3.69 -18.07 25.52
N LEU A 38 2.89 -19.11 25.25
CA LEU A 38 3.43 -20.46 25.09
C LEU A 38 4.43 -20.54 23.93
N LEU A 39 4.14 -19.93 22.78
CA LEU A 39 5.07 -19.85 21.65
C LEU A 39 6.38 -19.11 22.02
N LEU A 40 6.28 -18.04 22.81
CA LEU A 40 7.46 -17.31 23.31
C LEU A 40 8.28 -18.15 24.29
N GLN A 41 7.63 -18.89 25.20
CA GLN A 41 8.32 -19.82 26.10
C GLN A 41 9.01 -20.93 25.32
N LEU A 42 8.33 -21.46 24.30
CA LEU A 42 8.89 -22.48 23.43
C LEU A 42 10.14 -21.97 22.69
N ASN A 43 10.09 -20.75 22.13
CA ASN A 43 11.26 -20.12 21.51
C ASN A 43 12.41 -19.95 22.51
N ARG A 44 12.11 -19.51 23.74
CA ARG A 44 13.11 -19.40 24.82
C ARG A 44 13.78 -20.74 25.14
N PHE A 45 13.02 -21.84 25.20
CA PHE A 45 13.58 -23.18 25.42
C PHE A 45 14.49 -23.61 24.27
N ILE A 46 14.06 -23.39 23.02
CA ILE A 46 14.84 -23.71 21.82
C ILE A 46 16.16 -22.93 21.80
N GLU A 47 16.14 -21.63 22.14
CA GLU A 47 17.35 -20.80 22.25
C GLU A 47 18.32 -21.29 23.34
N LYS A 48 17.79 -21.88 24.42
CA LYS A 48 18.58 -22.53 25.48
C LYS A 48 19.08 -23.94 25.11
N GLY A 49 18.78 -24.44 23.91
CA GLY A 49 19.17 -25.78 23.44
C GLY A 49 18.23 -26.91 23.86
N ILE A 50 17.11 -26.60 24.52
CA ILE A 50 16.05 -27.56 24.84
C ILE A 50 15.05 -27.52 23.69
N HIS A 51 15.26 -28.37 22.69
CA HIS A 51 14.50 -28.33 21.44
C HIS A 51 13.12 -29.00 21.49
N PHE A 52 12.85 -29.80 22.52
CA PHE A 52 11.58 -30.50 22.71
C PHE A 52 11.13 -30.50 24.18
N PRO A 53 10.88 -29.32 24.78
CA PRO A 53 10.47 -29.23 26.17
C PRO A 53 9.12 -29.92 26.42
N THR A 54 8.98 -30.56 27.57
CA THR A 54 7.73 -31.23 27.93
C THR A 54 6.66 -30.22 28.36
N PRO A 55 5.37 -30.58 28.32
CA PRO A 55 4.30 -29.72 28.83
C PRO A 55 4.49 -29.34 30.30
N GLU A 56 5.06 -30.23 31.13
CA GLU A 56 5.41 -29.93 32.51
C GLU A 56 6.44 -28.79 32.60
N GLU A 57 7.57 -28.93 31.88
CA GLU A 57 8.65 -27.93 31.87
C GLU A 57 8.17 -26.55 31.41
N ILE A 58 7.28 -26.50 30.42
CA ILE A 58 6.71 -25.23 29.96
C ILE A 58 5.77 -24.64 31.02
N SER A 59 4.91 -25.48 31.61
CA SER A 59 3.90 -25.06 32.58
C SER A 59 4.50 -24.48 33.87
N ASP A 60 5.70 -24.90 34.26
CA ASP A 60 6.42 -24.36 35.43
C ASP A 60 6.66 -22.84 35.35
N THR A 61 6.65 -22.29 34.14
CA THR A 61 6.82 -20.85 33.89
C THR A 61 5.55 -20.15 33.41
N MET A 62 4.41 -20.84 33.46
CA MET A 62 3.11 -20.33 33.07
C MET A 62 2.08 -20.48 34.20
N THR A 63 0.93 -19.82 34.07
CA THR A 63 -0.18 -19.92 35.03
C THR A 63 -1.16 -21.05 34.73
N ILE A 64 -0.95 -21.77 33.62
CA ILE A 64 -1.79 -22.88 33.17
C ILE A 64 -1.18 -24.22 33.61
N SER A 65 -2.02 -25.26 33.74
CA SER A 65 -1.55 -26.59 34.11
C SER A 65 -0.82 -27.29 32.95
N ALA A 66 0.00 -28.29 33.26
CA ALA A 66 0.66 -29.14 32.26
C ALA A 66 -0.34 -29.77 31.26
N ALA A 67 -1.52 -30.19 31.76
CA ALA A 67 -2.58 -30.73 30.90
C ALA A 67 -3.11 -29.70 29.89
N GLU A 68 -3.24 -28.45 30.32
CA GLU A 68 -3.67 -27.34 29.47
C GLU A 68 -2.56 -26.93 28.48
N CYS A 69 -1.30 -26.88 28.92
CA CYS A 69 -0.13 -26.72 28.05
C CYS A 69 -0.12 -27.78 26.93
N ALA A 70 -0.30 -29.05 27.29
CA ALA A 70 -0.33 -30.14 26.32
C ALA A 70 -1.50 -29.99 25.32
N ARG A 71 -2.66 -29.52 25.78
CA ARG A 71 -3.81 -29.23 24.92
C ARG A 71 -3.50 -28.11 23.93
N ILE A 72 -2.87 -27.03 24.39
CA ILE A 72 -2.48 -25.89 23.55
C ILE A 72 -1.41 -26.31 22.54
N LEU A 73 -0.37 -27.05 22.95
CA LEU A 73 0.65 -27.58 22.04
C LEU A 73 0.03 -28.41 20.91
N ARG A 74 -0.85 -29.36 21.25
CA ARG A 74 -1.56 -30.16 20.24
C ARG A 74 -2.38 -29.29 19.29
N LYS A 75 -3.09 -28.28 19.82
CA LYS A 75 -3.84 -27.32 19.00
C LYS A 75 -2.91 -26.56 18.05
N LEU A 76 -1.76 -26.07 18.52
CA LEU A 76 -0.81 -25.32 17.71
C LEU A 76 -0.18 -26.18 16.60
N VAL A 77 0.08 -27.47 16.87
CA VAL A 77 0.52 -28.43 15.83
C VAL A 77 -0.59 -28.65 14.80
N GLN A 78 -1.82 -28.94 15.25
CA GLN A 78 -2.95 -29.17 14.35
C GLN A 78 -3.24 -27.95 13.48
N MET A 79 -3.14 -26.76 14.07
CA MET A 79 -3.32 -25.50 13.35
C MET A 79 -2.06 -25.07 12.59
N GLN A 80 -0.99 -25.87 12.54
CA GLN A 80 0.23 -25.56 11.78
C GLN A 80 0.89 -24.23 12.18
N TYR A 81 0.87 -23.87 13.46
CA TYR A 81 1.74 -22.81 14.00
C TYR A 81 3.09 -23.37 14.44
N ILE A 82 3.13 -24.64 14.83
CA ILE A 82 4.37 -25.35 15.16
C ILE A 82 4.38 -26.68 14.44
N ALA A 83 5.57 -27.16 14.09
CA ALA A 83 5.79 -28.50 13.57
C ALA A 83 6.64 -29.31 14.55
N ILE A 84 6.47 -30.63 14.51
CA ILE A 84 7.38 -31.58 15.16
C ILE A 84 8.23 -32.17 14.04
N GLU A 85 9.54 -31.97 14.14
CA GLU A 85 10.52 -32.42 13.16
C GLU A 85 11.49 -33.41 13.81
N GLU A 86 12.18 -34.21 12.98
CA GLU A 86 13.28 -35.03 13.47
C GLU A 86 14.47 -34.13 13.87
N GLY A 87 15.03 -34.41 15.04
CA GLY A 87 16.16 -33.70 15.60
C GLY A 87 17.49 -34.11 14.97
N GLU A 88 18.59 -33.55 15.46
CA GLU A 88 19.93 -33.81 14.93
C GLU A 88 20.37 -35.28 15.08
N LYS A 89 19.78 -35.99 16.05
CA LYS A 89 20.02 -37.42 16.28
C LYS A 89 18.78 -38.20 15.83
N PRO A 90 18.95 -39.30 15.07
CA PRO A 90 17.84 -40.14 14.65
C PRO A 90 16.97 -40.57 15.83
N GLY A 91 15.66 -40.42 15.69
CA GLY A 91 14.67 -40.79 16.72
C GLY A 91 14.47 -39.78 17.85
N TYR A 92 15.11 -38.60 17.79
CA TYR A 92 14.76 -37.46 18.65
C TYR A 92 13.82 -36.51 17.91
N GLU A 93 12.86 -35.93 18.62
CA GLU A 93 11.94 -34.94 18.07
C GLU A 93 12.37 -33.53 18.49
N ARG A 94 12.00 -32.52 17.70
CA ARG A 94 12.14 -31.10 18.03
C ARG A 94 10.93 -30.31 17.59
N TYR A 95 10.62 -29.23 18.30
CA TYR A 95 9.65 -28.25 17.84
C TYR A 95 10.28 -27.27 16.86
N SER A 96 9.53 -26.90 15.84
CA SER A 96 9.87 -25.88 14.86
C SER A 96 8.78 -24.81 14.80
N LEU A 97 9.18 -23.55 14.95
CA LEU A 97 8.31 -22.39 14.81
C LEU A 97 8.27 -21.86 13.36
N GLN A 98 8.94 -22.52 12.41
CA GLN A 98 8.89 -22.10 11.01
C GLN A 98 7.47 -21.91 10.46
N PRO A 99 6.49 -22.81 10.73
CA PRO A 99 5.13 -22.63 10.23
C PRO A 99 4.43 -21.36 10.75
N LEU A 100 4.69 -20.95 12.00
CA LEU A 100 4.20 -19.69 12.56
C LEU A 100 4.72 -18.51 11.74
N TRP A 101 6.01 -18.50 11.41
CA TRP A 101 6.65 -17.40 10.70
C TRP A 101 6.14 -17.29 9.26
N GLU A 102 5.94 -18.42 8.58
CA GLU A 102 5.33 -18.45 7.24
C GLU A 102 3.93 -17.84 7.25
N LYS A 103 3.06 -18.29 8.18
CA LYS A 103 1.71 -17.72 8.35
C LYS A 103 1.71 -16.24 8.69
N PHE A 104 2.64 -15.84 9.54
CA PHE A 104 2.78 -14.45 9.93
C PHE A 104 3.17 -13.56 8.75
N LEU A 105 4.11 -14.02 7.91
CA LEU A 105 4.49 -13.33 6.68
C LEU A 105 3.32 -13.21 5.70
N ASP A 106 2.53 -14.27 5.54
CA ASP A 106 1.34 -14.24 4.68
C ASP A 106 0.34 -13.18 5.12
N VAL A 107 0.07 -13.07 6.43
CA VAL A 107 -0.82 -12.04 6.97
C VAL A 107 -0.28 -10.63 6.67
N LEU A 108 1.01 -10.39 6.92
CA LEU A 108 1.62 -9.08 6.63
C LEU A 108 1.59 -8.72 5.15
N LEU A 109 1.81 -9.69 4.26
CA LEU A 109 1.73 -9.50 2.81
C LEU A 109 0.30 -9.23 2.34
N MET A 110 -0.71 -9.87 2.96
CA MET A 110 -2.11 -9.59 2.66
C MET A 110 -2.52 -8.19 3.12
N GLU A 111 -2.06 -7.72 4.28
CA GLU A 111 -2.35 -6.38 4.77
C GLU A 111 -1.75 -5.31 3.85
N LYS A 112 -0.48 -5.45 3.50
CA LYS A 112 0.18 -4.52 2.59
C LYS A 112 -0.54 -4.42 1.24
N ARG A 113 -0.96 -5.56 0.67
CA ARG A 113 -1.76 -5.59 -0.57
C ARG A 113 -3.11 -4.91 -0.41
N LYS A 114 -3.81 -5.11 0.72
CA LYS A 114 -5.09 -4.44 1.00
C LYS A 114 -4.91 -2.93 1.12
N GLU A 115 -3.85 -2.47 1.78
CA GLU A 115 -3.54 -1.04 1.86
C GLU A 115 -3.21 -0.43 0.50
N GLU A 116 -2.46 -1.14 -0.33
CA GLU A 116 -2.14 -0.70 -1.69
C GLU A 116 -3.42 -0.59 -2.54
N LEU A 117 -4.29 -1.60 -2.49
CA LEU A 117 -5.56 -1.60 -3.21
C LEU A 117 -6.53 -0.51 -2.70
N GLN A 118 -6.58 -0.28 -1.39
CA GLN A 118 -7.39 0.79 -0.83
C GLN A 118 -6.88 2.16 -1.30
N LYS A 119 -5.56 2.36 -1.33
CA LYS A 119 -4.98 3.60 -1.85
C LYS A 119 -5.29 3.82 -3.33
N THR A 120 -5.25 2.79 -4.16
CA THR A 120 -5.63 2.93 -5.58
C THR A 120 -7.10 3.30 -5.72
N TRP A 121 -7.99 2.63 -4.98
CA TRP A 121 -9.42 2.94 -4.94
C TRP A 121 -9.70 4.37 -4.45
N ASP A 122 -9.06 4.81 -3.37
CA ASP A 122 -9.22 6.17 -2.84
C ASP A 122 -8.73 7.21 -3.87
N HIS A 123 -7.61 6.95 -4.56
CA HIS A 123 -7.08 7.83 -5.60
C HIS A 123 -7.99 7.92 -6.83
N GLU A 124 -8.59 6.80 -7.23
CA GLU A 124 -9.58 6.73 -8.32
C GLU A 124 -10.87 7.45 -7.93
N GLN A 125 -11.44 7.17 -6.76
CA GLN A 125 -12.66 7.85 -6.28
C GLN A 125 -12.45 9.37 -6.19
N ASP A 126 -11.32 9.81 -5.64
CA ASP A 126 -10.93 11.23 -5.61
C ASP A 126 -10.76 11.81 -7.02
N LEU A 127 -10.35 11.01 -8.01
CA LEU A 127 -10.28 11.45 -9.41
C LEU A 127 -11.67 11.71 -10.00
N TYR A 128 -12.60 10.75 -9.89
CA TYR A 128 -13.96 10.92 -10.40
C TYR A 128 -14.65 12.11 -9.74
N SER A 129 -14.57 12.23 -8.40
CA SER A 129 -15.17 13.35 -7.67
C SER A 129 -14.57 14.70 -8.06
N CYS A 130 -13.26 14.79 -8.30
CA CYS A 130 -12.64 16.02 -8.81
C CYS A 130 -13.22 16.44 -10.17
N PHE A 131 -13.41 15.49 -11.08
CA PHE A 131 -14.02 15.77 -12.39
C PHE A 131 -15.48 16.23 -12.23
N GLU A 132 -16.29 15.53 -11.44
CA GLU A 132 -17.69 15.92 -11.22
C GLU A 132 -17.84 17.33 -10.62
N GLN A 133 -16.94 17.71 -9.71
CA GLN A 133 -16.90 19.05 -9.13
C GLN A 133 -16.57 20.12 -10.16
N GLU A 134 -15.51 19.93 -10.96
CA GLU A 134 -15.10 20.91 -11.97
C GLU A 134 -16.12 21.03 -13.11
N PHE A 135 -16.77 19.92 -13.49
CA PHE A 135 -17.82 19.91 -14.52
C PHE A 135 -19.19 20.35 -13.97
N GLY A 136 -19.37 20.41 -12.64
CA GLY A 136 -20.62 20.80 -11.99
C GLY A 136 -21.78 19.82 -12.19
N ARG A 137 -21.48 18.57 -12.54
CA ARG A 137 -22.47 17.50 -12.79
C ARG A 137 -21.84 16.12 -12.61
N PRO A 138 -22.67 15.08 -12.39
CA PRO A 138 -22.18 13.70 -12.45
C PRO A 138 -21.58 13.37 -13.82
N LEU A 139 -20.59 12.48 -13.81
CA LEU A 139 -19.99 11.97 -15.04
C LEU A 139 -20.93 10.96 -15.72
N SER A 140 -20.95 11.00 -17.04
CA SER A 140 -21.65 9.99 -17.84
C SER A 140 -20.85 8.69 -17.91
N PRO A 141 -21.48 7.54 -18.21
CA PRO A 141 -20.77 6.26 -18.35
C PRO A 141 -19.60 6.31 -19.34
N LEU A 142 -19.76 7.03 -20.45
CA LEU A 142 -18.72 7.20 -21.47
C LEU A 142 -17.53 8.04 -20.97
N GLU A 143 -17.79 9.03 -20.12
CA GLU A 143 -16.73 9.84 -19.49
C GLU A 143 -15.97 9.03 -18.44
N CYS A 144 -16.66 8.19 -17.67
CA CYS A 144 -16.01 7.25 -16.75
C CYS A 144 -15.14 6.24 -17.51
N GLU A 145 -15.62 5.71 -18.63
CA GLU A 145 -14.84 4.83 -19.50
C GLU A 145 -13.60 5.55 -20.07
N THR A 146 -13.73 6.83 -20.42
CA THR A 146 -12.59 7.65 -20.89
C THR A 146 -11.53 7.83 -19.80
N LEU A 147 -11.94 8.06 -18.55
CA LEU A 147 -11.00 8.12 -17.41
C LEU A 147 -10.29 6.78 -17.20
N ALA A 148 -11.01 5.66 -17.30
CA ALA A 148 -10.43 4.32 -17.19
C ALA A 148 -9.42 4.06 -18.32
N ILE A 149 -9.70 4.47 -19.56
CA ILE A 149 -8.75 4.36 -20.68
C ILE A 149 -7.45 5.13 -20.39
N TRP A 150 -7.54 6.35 -19.85
CA TRP A 150 -6.35 7.13 -19.52
C TRP A 150 -5.47 6.45 -18.47
N ILE A 151 -6.07 5.75 -17.51
CA ILE A 151 -5.34 5.03 -16.45
C ILE A 151 -4.79 3.70 -16.98
N ASP A 152 -5.66 2.85 -17.51
CA ASP A 152 -5.36 1.44 -17.81
C ASP A 152 -4.60 1.27 -19.12
N GLN A 153 -4.96 2.02 -20.15
CA GLN A 153 -4.39 1.88 -21.50
C GLN A 153 -3.26 2.88 -21.74
N ASP A 154 -3.48 4.16 -21.36
CA ASP A 154 -2.47 5.19 -21.57
C ASP A 154 -1.43 5.26 -20.45
N GLY A 155 -1.67 4.61 -19.31
CA GLY A 155 -0.74 4.57 -18.18
C GLY A 155 -0.53 5.92 -17.50
N HIS A 156 -1.52 6.83 -17.60
CA HIS A 156 -1.46 8.11 -16.90
C HIS A 156 -1.78 7.92 -15.42
N THR A 157 -0.95 8.50 -14.56
CA THR A 157 -1.25 8.52 -13.12
C THR A 157 -2.46 9.42 -12.84
N PRO A 158 -3.33 9.11 -11.86
CA PRO A 158 -4.46 9.96 -11.50
C PRO A 158 -4.05 11.40 -11.18
N VAL A 159 -2.84 11.57 -10.66
CA VAL A 159 -2.23 12.87 -10.38
C VAL A 159 -2.00 13.69 -11.66
N MET A 160 -1.52 13.07 -12.74
CA MET A 160 -1.35 13.75 -14.02
C MET A 160 -2.68 14.07 -14.70
N ILE A 161 -3.67 13.20 -14.57
CA ILE A 161 -5.03 13.45 -15.09
C ILE A 161 -5.65 14.66 -14.38
N LYS A 162 -5.53 14.76 -13.04
CA LYS A 162 -5.96 15.96 -12.27
C LYS A 162 -5.22 17.22 -12.69
N ALA A 163 -3.92 17.13 -12.98
CA ALA A 163 -3.15 18.28 -13.46
C ALA A 163 -3.64 18.75 -14.83
N ALA A 164 -3.95 17.83 -15.74
CA ALA A 164 -4.49 18.15 -17.06
C ALA A 164 -5.90 18.76 -16.96
N LEU A 165 -6.75 18.24 -16.06
CA LEU A 165 -8.05 18.83 -15.74
C LEU A 165 -7.89 20.29 -15.29
N ARG A 166 -7.00 20.56 -14.33
CA ARG A 166 -6.73 21.93 -13.86
C ARG A 166 -6.25 22.84 -14.99
N GLU A 167 -5.39 22.36 -15.88
CA GLU A 167 -4.95 23.13 -17.04
C GLU A 167 -6.10 23.44 -18.01
N ALA A 168 -7.02 22.49 -18.21
CA ALA A 168 -8.22 22.68 -19.03
C ALA A 168 -9.16 23.73 -18.43
N VAL A 169 -9.34 23.72 -17.10
CA VAL A 169 -10.10 24.75 -16.35
C VAL A 169 -9.44 26.12 -16.53
N ILE A 170 -8.13 26.24 -16.29
CA ILE A 170 -7.38 27.50 -16.42
C ILE A 170 -7.43 28.04 -17.86
N SER A 171 -7.41 27.14 -18.85
CA SER A 171 -7.51 27.49 -20.27
C SER A 171 -8.93 27.85 -20.72
N GLY A 172 -9.93 27.72 -19.83
CA GLY A 172 -11.35 27.94 -20.15
C GLY A 172 -11.92 26.93 -21.15
N LYS A 173 -11.28 25.78 -21.32
CA LYS A 173 -11.65 24.75 -22.31
C LYS A 173 -11.91 23.42 -21.61
N LEU A 174 -12.94 23.39 -20.78
CA LEU A 174 -13.30 22.22 -20.00
C LEU A 174 -14.07 21.20 -20.85
N ASN A 175 -13.35 20.25 -21.46
CA ASN A 175 -13.94 19.08 -22.12
C ASN A 175 -12.91 17.93 -22.20
N PHE A 176 -13.41 16.69 -22.22
CA PHE A 176 -12.58 15.48 -22.24
C PHE A 176 -11.61 15.43 -23.42
N ARG A 177 -12.04 15.83 -24.63
CA ARG A 177 -11.18 15.86 -25.82
C ARG A 177 -9.99 16.80 -25.67
N TYR A 178 -10.15 17.90 -24.93
CA TYR A 178 -9.08 18.84 -24.68
C TYR A 178 -8.10 18.31 -23.63
N ILE A 179 -8.63 17.71 -22.56
CA ILE A 179 -7.84 17.06 -21.51
C ILE A 179 -7.00 15.92 -22.10
N ASP A 180 -7.61 15.08 -22.94
CA ASP A 180 -6.95 14.00 -23.70
C ASP A 180 -5.74 14.52 -24.49
N ARG A 181 -5.91 15.65 -25.19
CA ARG A 181 -4.83 16.27 -25.97
C ARG A 181 -3.69 16.79 -25.10
N ILE A 182 -4.01 17.33 -23.90
CA ILE A 182 -3.00 17.77 -22.93
C ILE A 182 -2.19 16.56 -22.47
N LEU A 183 -2.87 15.48 -22.08
CA LEU A 183 -2.25 14.24 -21.62
C LEU A 183 -1.36 13.60 -22.70
N PHE A 184 -1.85 13.54 -23.94
CA PHE A 184 -1.09 13.04 -25.08
C PHE A 184 0.17 13.86 -25.34
N GLU A 185 0.08 15.19 -25.34
CA GLU A 185 1.24 16.06 -25.56
C GLU A 185 2.25 15.91 -24.41
N TRP A 186 1.80 15.85 -23.16
CA TRP A 186 2.69 15.64 -22.02
C TRP A 186 3.42 14.28 -22.09
N LYS A 187 2.73 13.20 -22.47
CA LYS A 187 3.34 11.88 -22.69
C LYS A 187 4.38 11.93 -23.80
N LYS A 188 4.07 12.60 -24.91
CA LYS A 188 4.98 12.77 -26.05
C LYS A 188 6.24 13.55 -25.68
N GLN A 189 6.14 14.53 -24.79
CA GLN A 189 7.26 15.34 -24.31
C GLN A 189 8.01 14.69 -23.12
N GLY A 190 7.59 13.49 -22.67
CA GLY A 190 8.21 12.79 -21.54
C GLY A 190 7.98 13.46 -20.18
N ILE A 191 6.91 14.25 -20.04
CA ILE A 191 6.57 14.95 -18.80
C ILE A 191 5.95 13.95 -17.83
N GLN A 192 6.61 13.72 -16.70
CA GLN A 192 6.18 12.73 -15.69
C GLN A 192 5.83 13.33 -14.33
N SER A 193 6.14 14.62 -14.11
CA SER A 193 5.87 15.33 -12.86
C SER A 193 4.94 16.52 -13.04
N ILE A 194 4.16 16.84 -12.00
CA ILE A 194 3.28 18.01 -11.94
C ILE A 194 4.06 19.30 -12.18
N ASP A 195 5.27 19.41 -11.64
CA ASP A 195 6.08 20.63 -11.76
C ASP A 195 6.54 20.85 -13.19
N GLN A 196 6.98 19.78 -13.87
CA GLN A 196 7.31 19.82 -15.30
C GLN A 196 6.10 20.18 -16.15
N ALA A 197 4.92 19.63 -15.82
CA ALA A 197 3.67 19.92 -16.51
C ALA A 197 3.27 21.40 -16.36
N ARG A 198 3.40 21.96 -15.16
CA ARG A 198 3.17 23.39 -14.89
C ARG A 198 4.12 24.28 -15.67
N GLU A 199 5.42 23.98 -15.66
CA GLU A 199 6.42 24.74 -16.41
C GLU A 199 6.14 24.70 -17.91
N TYR A 200 5.82 23.52 -18.46
CA TYR A 200 5.48 23.35 -19.86
C TYR A 200 4.25 24.17 -20.25
N SER A 201 3.17 24.09 -19.47
CA SER A 201 1.93 24.85 -19.68
C SER A 201 2.16 26.36 -19.63
N GLN A 202 3.01 26.85 -18.72
CA GLN A 202 3.37 28.27 -18.64
C GLN A 202 4.14 28.73 -19.88
N ARG A 203 5.15 27.98 -20.32
CA ARG A 203 5.92 28.30 -21.53
C ARG A 203 5.04 28.30 -22.78
N PHE A 204 4.12 27.33 -22.89
CA PHE A 204 3.20 27.23 -24.02
C PHE A 204 2.22 28.42 -24.08
N ARG A 205 1.77 28.94 -22.93
CA ARG A 205 0.95 30.16 -22.86
C ARG A 205 1.71 31.41 -23.26
N GLN A 206 2.94 31.58 -22.78
CA GLN A 206 3.79 32.72 -23.12
C GLN A 206 4.15 32.75 -24.63
N GLY A 207 4.41 31.58 -25.23
CA GLY A 207 4.71 31.48 -26.67
C GLY A 207 3.55 31.87 -27.59
N LYS A 208 2.29 31.66 -27.17
CA LYS A 208 1.10 32.04 -27.97
C LYS A 208 0.76 33.52 -27.91
N GLN A 209 1.15 34.23 -26.85
CA GLN A 209 0.92 35.68 -26.74
C GLN A 209 1.82 36.49 -27.68
N GLN A 210 2.93 35.94 -28.17
CA GLN A 210 3.84 36.64 -29.10
C GLN A 210 3.44 36.55 -30.58
N THR A 211 2.47 35.72 -30.96
CA THR A 211 2.04 35.56 -32.38
C THR A 211 0.70 36.21 -32.73
N ALA A 212 0.09 36.98 -31.82
CA ALA A 212 -1.14 37.74 -32.10
C ALA A 212 -0.83 39.17 -32.56
N GLN A 213 -0.16 39.32 -33.71
CA GLN A 213 -0.20 40.57 -34.48
C GLN A 213 -1.34 40.50 -35.51
N PRO A 214 -2.24 41.51 -35.58
CA PRO A 214 -3.31 41.50 -36.57
C PRO A 214 -2.70 41.76 -37.95
N LYS A 215 -2.69 40.75 -38.83
CA LYS A 215 -2.40 40.96 -40.24
C LYS A 215 -3.54 41.78 -40.85
N LYS A 216 -3.33 43.09 -41.06
CA LYS A 216 -4.19 43.93 -41.89
C LYS A 216 -4.18 43.39 -43.32
N SER A 217 -5.29 42.79 -43.74
CA SER A 217 -5.54 42.38 -45.11
C SER A 217 -5.85 43.62 -45.96
N HIS A 218 -4.89 44.06 -46.78
CA HIS A 218 -5.16 44.97 -47.89
C HIS A 218 -5.74 44.20 -49.07
N LYS A 219 -7.05 43.96 -49.05
CA LYS A 219 -7.86 43.79 -50.27
C LYS A 219 -9.22 44.41 -50.03
N ALA A 220 -9.39 45.62 -50.57
CA ALA A 220 -10.67 46.28 -50.66
C ALA A 220 -11.59 45.46 -51.56
N VAL A 221 -12.76 45.08 -51.05
CA VAL A 221 -13.87 44.58 -51.87
C VAL A 221 -14.92 45.70 -51.87
N PRO A 222 -15.44 46.13 -53.04
CA PRO A 222 -16.42 47.22 -53.11
C PRO A 222 -17.70 46.80 -52.40
N PHE A 223 -18.21 47.68 -51.55
CA PHE A 223 -19.46 47.50 -50.83
C PHE A 223 -20.63 47.82 -51.78
N TYR A 224 -21.46 46.84 -52.13
CA TYR A 224 -22.72 47.07 -52.83
C TYR A 224 -23.86 47.05 -51.80
N ASN A 225 -24.44 48.22 -51.55
CA ASN A 225 -25.55 48.41 -50.62
C ASN A 225 -26.86 48.25 -51.40
N TRP A 226 -27.59 47.15 -51.19
CA TRP A 226 -28.76 46.77 -52.00
C TRP A 226 -30.11 47.00 -51.29
N LEU A 227 -30.13 47.86 -50.27
CA LEU A 227 -31.33 48.26 -49.54
C LEU A 227 -31.57 49.78 -49.66
N GLU A 228 -31.75 50.21 -50.90
CA GLU A 228 -32.55 51.38 -51.30
C GLU A 228 -33.17 50.98 -52.66
N LYS A 229 -34.47 50.79 -52.86
CA LYS A 229 -35.69 51.35 -52.27
C LYS A 229 -36.77 50.28 -52.10
#